data_AF-A0A2H0YYT8-F1
#
_entry.id   AF-A0A2H0YYT8-F1
#
_cell.length_a   1.000
_cell.length_b   1.000
_cell.length_c   1.000
_cell.angle_alpha   90.00
_cell.angle_beta   90.00
_cell.angle_gamma   90.00
#
_symmetry.space_group_name_H-M   'P 1'
#
loop_
_entity.id
_entity.type
_entity.pdbx_description
1 polymer ?
#
loop_
_entity_poly.entity_id
_entity_poly.type
_entity_poly.pdbx_seq_one_letter_code
_entity_poly.pdbx_strand_id
1 'polypeptide(L)'
;MSKKIFIVEDDQTLRNVLLEKFSKSGYAVEEAEDGEIALQKLRGGLKPDLILLDVLMPKKNGMEVLREMSTDPALKDIPVIIISNSGQPVEVELAKKLGAKDFLIKAIFDPAEVLEKVQALLQENGHSKATEEAAQLPIIDQDMKGKGVLVVEDDKFLRNLFIHKLFSSGLKVESAIDAKGAFGILENWKPDIILLDLILPGIDGFEILSRLKKDERLASIPVIILSNLGEKKDIDRAMSLGAQEFMVKVNFNLEEIISHVQRVLSNVQK
;
A
#
# COMPACT_ATOMS: atom_id res chain seq x y z
N MET A 1 30.17 1.25 -12.94
CA MET A 1 29.26 1.64 -14.03
C MET A 1 27.92 2.00 -13.42
N SER A 2 27.20 2.96 -14.02
CA SER A 2 25.84 3.29 -13.56
C SER A 2 24.92 2.08 -13.81
N LYS A 3 24.11 1.73 -12.81
CA LYS A 3 23.11 0.65 -12.90
C LYS A 3 22.04 1.05 -13.91
N LYS A 4 21.61 0.10 -14.74
CA LYS A 4 20.60 0.33 -15.79
C LYS A 4 19.23 -0.16 -15.35
N ILE A 5 18.23 0.72 -15.40
CA ILE A 5 16.82 0.40 -15.11
C ILE A 5 16.04 0.43 -16.42
N PHE A 6 15.26 -0.61 -16.67
CA PHE A 6 14.36 -0.67 -17.82
C PHE A 6 12.92 -0.46 -17.37
N ILE A 7 12.27 0.60 -17.85
CA ILE A 7 10.91 0.99 -17.46
C ILE A 7 9.97 0.60 -18.59
N VAL A 8 9.01 -0.27 -18.29
CA VAL A 8 8.00 -0.75 -19.24
C VAL A 8 6.64 -0.33 -18.72
N GLU A 9 6.07 0.70 -19.33
CA GLU A 9 4.91 1.44 -18.82
C GLU A 9 4.19 2.07 -20.01
N ASP A 10 2.87 1.92 -20.15
CA ASP A 10 2.15 2.45 -21.30
C ASP A 10 1.73 3.92 -21.12
N ASP A 11 1.44 4.34 -19.88
CA ASP A 11 1.13 5.73 -19.56
C ASP A 11 2.36 6.62 -19.75
N GLN A 12 2.33 7.45 -20.78
CA GLN A 12 3.42 8.35 -21.15
C GLN A 12 3.81 9.30 -20.01
N THR A 13 2.83 9.79 -19.24
CA THR A 13 3.07 10.75 -18.16
C THR A 13 3.85 10.08 -17.03
N LEU A 14 3.36 8.93 -16.55
CA LEU A 14 4.00 8.15 -15.49
C LEU A 14 5.38 7.67 -15.94
N ARG A 15 5.51 7.17 -17.17
CA ARG A 15 6.79 6.75 -17.74
C ARG A 15 7.81 7.90 -17.71
N ASN A 16 7.41 9.10 -18.13
CA ASN A 16 8.27 10.29 -18.09
C ASN A 16 8.70 10.67 -16.67
N VAL A 17 7.78 10.63 -15.70
CA VAL A 17 8.08 10.91 -14.28
C VAL A 17 9.12 9.93 -13.74
N LEU A 18 8.96 8.63 -14.02
CA LEU A 18 9.90 7.61 -13.58
C LEU A 18 11.26 7.76 -14.26
N LEU A 19 11.28 8.00 -15.58
CA LEU A 19 12.52 8.24 -16.33
C LEU A 19 13.31 9.41 -15.75
N GLU A 20 12.64 10.54 -15.48
CA GLU A 20 13.27 11.73 -14.91
C GLU A 20 13.81 11.44 -13.50
N LYS A 21 13.02 10.79 -12.64
CA LYS A 21 13.39 10.46 -11.26
C LYS A 21 14.63 9.57 -11.21
N PHE A 22 14.66 8.49 -11.99
CA PHE A 22 15.79 7.55 -11.99
C PHE A 22 17.03 8.15 -12.65
N SER A 23 16.87 8.92 -13.73
CA SER A 23 17.98 9.64 -14.37
C SER A 23 18.64 10.63 -13.40
N LYS A 24 17.83 11.45 -12.69
CA LYS A 24 18.32 12.38 -11.67
C LYS A 24 19.02 11.69 -10.50
N SER A 25 18.67 10.43 -10.24
CA SER A 25 19.26 9.61 -9.19
C SER A 25 20.52 8.84 -9.65
N GLY A 26 21.01 9.11 -10.86
CA GLY A 26 22.28 8.59 -11.37
C GLY A 26 22.19 7.23 -12.07
N TYR A 27 20.99 6.74 -12.37
CA TYR A 27 20.78 5.50 -13.12
C TYR A 27 20.78 5.75 -14.63
N ALA A 28 21.28 4.77 -15.39
CA ALA A 28 20.99 4.70 -16.82
C ALA A 28 19.55 4.18 -16.98
N VAL A 29 18.73 4.83 -17.81
CA VAL A 29 17.36 4.42 -18.02
C VAL A 29 17.11 4.04 -19.47
N GLU A 30 16.31 3.01 -19.66
CA GLU A 30 15.74 2.60 -20.95
C GLU A 30 14.22 2.49 -20.77
N GLU A 31 13.47 2.67 -21.86
CA GLU A 31 12.00 2.66 -21.80
C GLU A 31 11.36 1.75 -22.87
N ALA A 32 10.17 1.25 -22.59
CA ALA A 32 9.27 0.65 -23.57
C ALA A 32 7.82 0.99 -23.21
N GLU A 33 6.98 1.19 -24.22
CA GLU A 33 5.57 1.54 -24.06
C GLU A 33 4.62 0.33 -24.03
N ASP A 34 5.13 -0.86 -24.33
CA ASP A 34 4.37 -2.11 -24.29
C ASP A 34 5.28 -3.34 -24.12
N GLY A 35 4.65 -4.49 -23.87
CA GLY A 35 5.37 -5.75 -23.65
C GLY A 35 6.04 -6.36 -24.88
N GLU A 36 5.60 -6.04 -26.11
CA GLU A 36 6.24 -6.54 -27.32
C GLU A 36 7.57 -5.83 -27.57
N ILE A 37 7.58 -4.49 -27.46
CA ILE A 37 8.78 -3.67 -27.54
C ILE A 37 9.75 -4.05 -26.40
N ALA A 38 9.23 -4.31 -25.21
CA ALA A 38 10.04 -4.75 -24.07
C ALA A 38 10.80 -6.03 -24.37
N LEU A 39 10.11 -7.09 -24.81
CA LEU A 39 10.73 -8.36 -25.16
C LEU A 39 11.66 -8.23 -26.38
N GLN A 40 11.31 -7.40 -27.36
CA GLN A 40 12.18 -7.13 -28.51
C GLN A 40 13.52 -6.52 -28.08
N LYS A 41 13.50 -5.51 -27.20
CA LYS A 41 14.73 -4.88 -26.68
C LYS A 41 15.57 -5.85 -25.85
N LEU A 42 14.93 -6.61 -24.97
CA LEU A 42 15.60 -7.62 -24.14
C LEU A 42 16.29 -8.69 -25.00
N ARG A 43 15.56 -9.27 -25.95
CA ARG A 43 16.10 -10.27 -26.90
C ARG A 43 17.13 -9.66 -27.86
N GLY A 44 17.01 -8.36 -28.14
CA GLY A 44 17.97 -7.56 -28.91
C GLY A 44 19.28 -7.26 -28.17
N GLY A 45 19.45 -7.73 -26.93
CA GLY A 45 20.69 -7.61 -26.16
C GLY A 45 20.69 -6.52 -25.10
N LEU A 46 19.55 -5.88 -24.82
CA LEU A 46 19.42 -4.99 -23.67
C LEU A 46 19.61 -5.81 -22.38
N LYS A 47 20.60 -5.43 -21.57
CA LYS A 47 20.90 -6.04 -20.26
C LYS A 47 20.67 -5.03 -19.15
N PRO A 48 19.43 -4.87 -18.65
CA PRO A 48 19.16 -4.03 -17.50
C PRO A 48 19.55 -4.74 -16.21
N ASP A 49 19.89 -3.97 -15.19
CA ASP A 49 20.09 -4.48 -13.83
C ASP A 49 18.75 -4.69 -13.10
N LEU A 50 17.67 -4.05 -13.57
CA LEU A 50 16.32 -4.17 -13.03
C LEU A 50 15.27 -3.77 -14.08
N ILE A 51 14.12 -4.42 -14.08
CA ILE A 51 12.93 -4.01 -14.86
C ILE A 51 11.83 -3.52 -13.92
N LEU A 52 11.28 -2.34 -14.21
CA LEU A 52 10.00 -1.88 -13.69
C LEU A 52 8.94 -2.18 -14.75
N LEU A 53 8.01 -3.08 -14.45
CA LEU A 53 7.09 -3.63 -15.44
C LEU A 53 5.65 -3.38 -15.05
N ASP A 54 4.94 -2.59 -15.84
CA ASP A 54 3.51 -2.43 -15.70
C ASP A 54 2.75 -3.71 -16.07
N VAL A 55 1.68 -4.00 -15.33
CA VAL A 55 0.78 -5.12 -15.63
C VAL A 55 -0.13 -4.80 -16.80
N LEU A 56 -0.74 -3.60 -16.83
CA LEU A 56 -1.83 -3.28 -17.75
C LEU A 56 -1.32 -2.45 -18.93
N MET A 57 -0.84 -3.13 -19.96
CA MET A 57 -0.29 -2.49 -21.16
C MET A 57 -0.97 -3.01 -22.44
N PRO A 58 -1.02 -2.21 -23.52
CA PRO A 58 -1.53 -2.65 -24.82
C PRO A 58 -0.63 -3.72 -25.45
N LYS A 59 -1.17 -4.41 -26.47
CA LYS A 59 -0.52 -5.50 -27.25
C LYS A 59 -0.15 -6.73 -26.43
N LYS A 60 0.76 -6.60 -25.46
CA LYS A 60 1.20 -7.67 -24.56
C LYS A 60 1.33 -7.13 -23.14
N ASN A 61 0.60 -7.74 -22.22
CA ASN A 61 0.52 -7.27 -20.84
C ASN A 61 1.75 -7.73 -20.00
N GLY A 62 1.96 -7.13 -18.83
CA GLY A 62 3.12 -7.40 -17.99
C GLY A 62 3.20 -8.84 -17.48
N MET A 63 2.07 -9.51 -17.24
CA MET A 63 2.06 -10.89 -16.79
C MET A 63 2.46 -11.87 -17.89
N GLU A 64 2.12 -11.56 -19.14
CA GLU A 64 2.60 -12.29 -20.31
C GLU A 64 4.10 -12.10 -20.49
N VAL A 65 4.61 -10.87 -20.38
CA VAL A 65 6.05 -10.57 -20.43
C VAL A 65 6.79 -11.34 -19.35
N LEU A 66 6.33 -11.27 -18.10
CA LEU A 66 6.97 -11.96 -16.98
C LEU A 66 6.97 -13.49 -17.17
N ARG A 67 5.89 -14.06 -17.72
CA ARG A 67 5.82 -15.49 -18.05
C ARG A 67 6.83 -15.87 -19.14
N GLU A 68 6.95 -15.11 -20.21
CA GLU A 68 7.96 -15.36 -21.24
C GLU A 68 9.39 -15.20 -20.71
N MET A 69 9.64 -14.21 -19.86
CA MET A 69 10.92 -14.06 -19.19
C MET A 69 11.23 -15.26 -18.29
N SER A 70 10.25 -15.77 -17.55
CA SER A 70 10.45 -16.89 -16.62
C SER A 70 10.84 -18.21 -17.32
N THR A 71 10.53 -18.36 -18.60
CA THR A 71 10.87 -19.55 -19.40
C THR A 71 12.11 -19.35 -20.27
N ASP A 72 12.59 -18.11 -20.44
CA ASP A 72 13.77 -17.79 -21.22
C ASP A 72 15.04 -17.79 -20.33
N PRO A 73 16.00 -18.72 -20.53
CA PRO A 73 17.21 -18.80 -19.72
C PRO A 73 18.08 -17.54 -19.73
N ALA A 74 17.97 -16.70 -20.77
CA ALA A 74 18.71 -15.46 -20.86
C ALA A 74 18.06 -14.30 -20.10
N LEU A 75 16.76 -14.38 -19.79
CA LEU A 75 15.97 -13.29 -19.23
C LEU A 75 15.49 -13.56 -17.80
N LYS A 76 15.30 -14.83 -17.42
CA LYS A 76 14.71 -15.25 -16.14
C LYS A 76 15.42 -14.72 -14.89
N ASP A 77 16.71 -14.40 -15.00
CA ASP A 77 17.54 -13.96 -13.86
C ASP A 77 17.55 -12.44 -13.70
N ILE A 78 16.97 -11.70 -14.66
CA ILE A 78 16.83 -10.25 -14.56
C ILE A 78 15.75 -9.94 -13.52
N PRO A 79 16.05 -9.16 -12.46
CA PRO A 79 15.05 -8.89 -11.44
C PRO A 79 13.95 -7.96 -11.99
N VAL A 80 12.70 -8.31 -11.70
CA VAL A 80 11.52 -7.55 -12.13
C VAL A 80 10.75 -7.08 -10.90
N ILE A 81 10.40 -5.80 -10.86
CA ILE A 81 9.40 -5.25 -9.95
C ILE A 81 8.16 -4.96 -10.80
N ILE A 82 7.03 -5.52 -10.39
CA ILE A 82 5.75 -5.26 -11.03
C ILE A 82 5.20 -3.91 -10.54
N ILE A 83 4.66 -3.11 -11.45
CA ILE A 83 3.90 -1.90 -11.13
C ILE A 83 2.46 -2.15 -11.62
N SER A 84 1.43 -1.91 -10.80
CA SER A 84 0.04 -2.15 -11.20
C SER A 84 -0.93 -1.15 -10.57
N ASN A 85 -2.01 -0.80 -11.25
CA ASN A 85 -3.12 -0.06 -10.65
C ASN A 85 -3.89 -0.89 -9.61
N SER A 86 -3.71 -2.21 -9.63
CA SER A 86 -4.37 -3.22 -8.82
C SER A 86 -3.38 -3.83 -7.82
N GLY A 87 -3.83 -4.07 -6.59
CA GLY A 87 -3.06 -4.81 -5.56
C GLY A 87 -3.71 -6.14 -5.19
N GLN A 88 -4.55 -6.70 -6.07
CA GLN A 88 -5.35 -7.87 -5.72
C GLN A 88 -4.44 -9.04 -5.34
N PRO A 89 -4.71 -9.77 -4.23
CA PRO A 89 -3.84 -10.83 -3.75
C PRO A 89 -3.50 -11.90 -4.80
N VAL A 90 -4.46 -12.22 -5.68
CA VAL A 90 -4.29 -13.21 -6.76
C VAL A 90 -3.24 -12.76 -7.78
N GLU A 91 -3.24 -11.48 -8.15
CA GLU A 91 -2.29 -10.90 -9.09
C GLU A 91 -0.88 -10.86 -8.50
N VAL A 92 -0.76 -10.44 -7.24
CA VAL A 92 0.52 -10.40 -6.50
C VAL A 92 1.10 -11.81 -6.33
N GLU A 93 0.28 -12.79 -5.96
CA GLU A 93 0.72 -14.18 -5.81
C GLU A 93 1.19 -14.77 -7.15
N LEU A 94 0.47 -14.49 -8.23
CA LEU A 94 0.84 -14.93 -9.57
C LEU A 94 2.17 -14.30 -10.02
N ALA A 95 2.37 -13.00 -9.80
CA ALA A 95 3.61 -12.31 -10.12
C ALA A 95 4.81 -12.92 -9.39
N LYS A 96 4.66 -13.21 -8.09
CA LYS A 96 5.69 -13.88 -7.29
C LYS A 96 6.02 -15.27 -7.82
N LYS A 97 5.01 -16.07 -8.18
CA LYS A 97 5.22 -17.40 -8.77
C LYS A 97 5.97 -17.36 -10.10
N LEU A 98 5.84 -16.26 -10.85
CA LEU A 98 6.54 -16.04 -12.11
C LEU A 98 7.94 -15.40 -11.95
N GLY A 99 8.36 -15.12 -10.71
CA GLY A 99 9.72 -14.65 -10.41
C GLY A 99 9.86 -13.15 -10.14
N ALA A 100 8.75 -12.40 -10.06
CA ALA A 100 8.82 -10.99 -9.64
C ALA A 100 9.43 -10.87 -8.24
N LYS A 101 10.36 -9.93 -8.08
CA LYS A 101 11.06 -9.66 -6.82
C LYS A 101 10.25 -8.79 -5.87
N ASP A 102 9.48 -7.87 -6.43
CA ASP A 102 8.57 -7.02 -5.66
C ASP A 102 7.35 -6.61 -6.49
N PHE A 103 6.36 -6.02 -5.84
CA PHE A 103 5.12 -5.53 -6.44
C PHE A 103 4.76 -4.16 -5.89
N LEU A 104 4.43 -3.24 -6.79
CA LEU A 104 4.19 -1.83 -6.53
C LEU A 104 2.82 -1.41 -7.06
N ILE A 105 2.07 -0.64 -6.27
CA ILE A 105 0.72 -0.20 -6.65
C ILE A 105 0.75 1.28 -7.08
N LYS A 106 0.39 1.57 -8.34
CA LYS A 106 0.43 2.91 -8.97
C LYS A 106 -0.37 3.97 -8.21
N ALA A 107 -1.55 3.62 -7.70
CA ALA A 107 -2.42 4.54 -6.95
C ALA A 107 -1.82 5.05 -5.62
N ILE A 108 -0.68 4.49 -5.19
CA ILE A 108 -0.03 4.76 -3.90
C ILE A 108 1.34 5.45 -4.09
N PHE A 109 1.81 5.60 -5.33
CA PHE A 109 3.20 5.96 -5.62
C PHE A 109 3.60 7.37 -5.15
N ASP A 110 4.59 7.43 -4.27
CA ASP A 110 5.57 8.49 -4.28
C ASP A 110 6.77 8.01 -5.13
N PRO A 111 7.17 8.71 -6.21
CA PRO A 111 8.39 8.41 -6.97
C PRO A 111 9.65 8.21 -6.10
N ALA A 112 9.70 8.75 -4.88
CA ALA A 112 10.75 8.48 -3.91
C ALA A 112 10.74 7.05 -3.34
N GLU A 113 9.57 6.47 -3.05
CA GLU A 113 9.44 5.11 -2.49
C GLU A 113 9.93 4.04 -3.49
N VAL A 114 9.62 4.23 -4.76
CA VAL A 114 10.13 3.41 -5.88
C VAL A 114 11.63 3.38 -5.87
N LEU A 115 12.25 4.55 -5.70
CA LEU A 115 13.69 4.70 -5.72
C LEU A 115 14.33 3.94 -4.56
N GLU A 116 13.74 3.99 -3.37
CA GLU A 116 14.21 3.25 -2.19
C GLU A 116 14.17 1.73 -2.42
N LYS A 117 13.05 1.21 -2.94
CA LYS A 117 12.92 -0.23 -3.25
C LYS A 117 13.90 -0.69 -4.32
N VAL A 118 14.06 0.11 -5.37
CA VAL A 118 15.06 -0.14 -6.42
C VAL A 118 16.48 -0.13 -5.84
N GLN A 119 16.80 0.83 -4.97
CA GLN A 119 18.10 0.91 -4.31
C GLN A 119 18.36 -0.31 -3.43
N ALA A 120 17.39 -0.73 -2.61
CA ALA A 120 17.51 -1.91 -1.75
C ALA A 120 17.83 -3.17 -2.56
N LEU A 121 17.03 -3.46 -3.61
CA LEU A 121 17.23 -4.62 -4.46
C LEU A 121 18.55 -4.60 -5.23
N LEU A 122 19.02 -3.43 -5.65
CA LEU A 122 20.29 -3.30 -6.36
C LEU A 122 21.52 -3.35 -5.43
N GLN A 123 21.35 -3.12 -4.12
CA GLN A 123 22.42 -3.23 -3.12
C GLN A 123 22.60 -4.65 -2.56
N GLU A 124 21.61 -5.54 -2.67
CA GLU A 124 21.68 -6.93 -2.16
C GLU A 124 22.73 -7.85 -2.82
N ASN A 125 23.57 -7.36 -3.75
CA ASN A 125 24.61 -8.16 -4.39
C ASN A 125 25.91 -8.32 -3.59
N GLY A 126 25.87 -8.15 -2.27
CA GLY A 126 26.98 -8.41 -1.36
C GLY A 126 26.52 -9.19 -0.13
N HIS A 127 26.59 -10.51 -0.23
CA HIS A 127 26.38 -11.56 0.80
C HIS A 127 25.08 -12.37 0.64
N SER A 128 25.27 -13.54 0.02
CA SER A 128 24.39 -14.69 0.14
C SER A 128 24.13 -15.03 1.61
N LYS A 129 22.87 -15.02 2.02
CA LYS A 129 22.24 -16.14 2.74
C LYS A 129 20.72 -15.98 2.72
N ALA A 130 20.08 -16.97 2.12
CA ALA A 130 18.69 -17.26 2.37
C ALA A 130 18.50 -17.53 3.87
N THR A 131 17.69 -16.72 4.53
CA THR A 131 16.85 -17.11 5.65
C THR A 131 15.53 -16.37 5.49
N GLU A 132 14.49 -17.17 5.22
CA GLU A 132 13.10 -16.97 5.64
C GLU A 132 12.80 -15.67 6.41
N GLU A 133 12.59 -14.56 5.70
CA GLU A 133 11.93 -13.36 6.23
C GLU A 133 10.78 -12.93 5.31
N ALA A 134 9.89 -13.88 5.05
CA ALA A 134 8.56 -13.61 4.51
C ALA A 134 7.55 -13.55 5.66
N ALA A 135 7.63 -12.54 6.54
CA ALA A 135 6.58 -12.23 7.52
C ALA A 135 6.75 -10.91 8.31
N GLN A 136 7.74 -10.07 8.04
CA GLN A 136 7.92 -8.84 8.82
C GLN A 136 7.44 -7.63 8.03
N LEU A 137 6.21 -7.21 8.36
CA LEU A 137 5.83 -5.80 8.42
C LEU A 137 6.99 -4.99 9.04
N PRO A 138 7.19 -3.72 8.67
CA PRO A 138 8.31 -2.91 9.17
C PRO A 138 8.48 -3.12 10.68
N ILE A 139 9.71 -3.48 11.06
CA ILE A 139 10.11 -3.71 12.46
C ILE A 139 9.55 -2.56 13.29
N ILE A 140 8.74 -2.93 14.28
CA ILE A 140 8.14 -2.03 15.25
C ILE A 140 9.29 -1.43 16.04
N ASP A 141 9.76 -0.26 15.62
CA ASP A 141 10.72 0.49 16.41
C ASP A 141 9.97 0.99 17.66
N GLN A 142 10.25 0.36 18.81
CA GLN A 142 9.55 0.61 20.07
C GLN A 142 9.76 2.04 20.58
N ASP A 143 10.67 2.81 19.97
CA ASP A 143 11.04 4.17 20.37
C ASP A 143 10.51 5.29 19.45
N MET A 144 9.62 4.98 18.48
CA MET A 144 8.97 6.03 17.71
C MET A 144 8.03 6.87 18.59
N LYS A 145 8.31 8.17 18.75
CA LYS A 145 7.37 9.14 19.34
C LYS A 145 6.30 9.48 18.28
N GLY A 146 5.06 9.04 18.47
CA GLY A 146 3.98 9.33 17.53
C GLY A 146 2.61 8.90 18.08
N LYS A 147 1.54 9.58 17.64
CA LYS A 147 0.16 9.24 18.01
C LYS A 147 -0.28 7.94 17.33
N GLY A 148 -1.08 7.14 18.01
CA GLY A 148 -1.60 5.86 17.56
C GLY A 148 -2.93 5.94 16.83
N VAL A 149 -3.06 5.22 15.72
CA VAL A 149 -4.31 5.06 14.95
C VAL A 149 -4.65 3.58 14.84
N LEU A 150 -5.86 3.19 15.21
CA LEU A 150 -6.40 1.87 14.88
C LEU A 150 -7.29 1.97 13.65
N VAL A 151 -7.00 1.21 12.61
CA VAL A 151 -7.84 1.10 11.40
C VAL A 151 -8.63 -0.20 11.45
N VAL A 152 -9.95 -0.13 11.43
CA VAL A 152 -10.86 -1.30 11.38
C VAL A 152 -11.58 -1.30 10.04
N GLU A 153 -11.12 -2.16 9.14
CA GLU A 153 -11.51 -2.20 7.72
C GLU A 153 -11.33 -3.63 7.21
N ASP A 154 -12.37 -4.25 6.65
CA ASP A 154 -12.28 -5.63 6.16
C ASP A 154 -11.63 -5.71 4.78
N ASP A 155 -11.84 -4.70 3.93
CA ASP A 155 -11.20 -4.61 2.63
C ASP A 155 -9.67 -4.52 2.78
N LYS A 156 -8.98 -5.59 2.38
CA LYS A 156 -7.54 -5.73 2.53
C LYS A 156 -6.78 -4.62 1.82
N PHE A 157 -7.27 -4.18 0.67
CA PHE A 157 -6.59 -3.19 -0.15
C PHE A 157 -6.68 -1.81 0.49
N LEU A 158 -7.89 -1.37 0.84
CA LEU A 158 -8.15 -0.08 1.47
C LEU A 158 -7.51 0.01 2.86
N ARG A 159 -7.55 -1.08 3.65
CA ARG A 159 -6.86 -1.14 4.94
C ARG A 159 -5.36 -0.91 4.79
N ASN A 160 -4.71 -1.59 3.85
CA ASN A 160 -3.27 -1.42 3.59
C ASN A 160 -2.93 0.01 3.13
N LEU A 161 -3.82 0.63 2.34
CA LEU A 161 -3.68 2.01 1.89
C LEU A 161 -3.66 2.99 3.07
N PHE A 162 -4.57 2.82 4.03
CA PHE A 162 -4.58 3.62 5.25
C PHE A 162 -3.35 3.38 6.11
N ILE A 163 -2.97 2.12 6.34
CA ILE A 163 -1.76 1.78 7.12
C ILE A 163 -0.56 2.51 6.55
N HIS A 164 -0.34 2.41 5.23
CA HIS A 164 0.81 3.03 4.58
C HIS A 164 0.81 4.56 4.72
N LYS A 165 -0.28 5.24 4.34
CA LYS A 165 -0.31 6.72 4.40
C LYS A 165 -0.25 7.28 5.81
N LEU A 166 -0.93 6.65 6.77
CA LEU A 166 -0.89 7.07 8.17
C LEU A 166 0.51 6.85 8.76
N PHE A 167 1.14 5.71 8.45
CA PHE A 167 2.50 5.43 8.90
C PHE A 167 3.52 6.41 8.31
N SER A 168 3.47 6.68 7.01
CA SER A 168 4.34 7.66 6.35
C SER A 168 4.10 9.10 6.85
N SER A 169 2.97 9.35 7.51
CA SER A 169 2.68 10.61 8.20
C SER A 169 3.24 10.68 9.63
N GLY A 170 4.03 9.70 10.06
CA GLY A 170 4.66 9.64 11.39
C GLY A 170 3.74 9.10 12.50
N LEU A 171 2.63 8.44 12.15
CA LEU A 171 1.70 7.85 13.11
C LEU A 171 2.03 6.37 13.35
N LYS A 172 1.75 5.89 14.57
CA LYS A 172 1.73 4.45 14.84
C LYS A 172 0.40 3.90 14.35
N VAL A 173 0.42 2.79 13.61
CA VAL A 173 -0.80 2.23 13.04
C VAL A 173 -0.91 0.75 13.36
N GLU A 174 -2.03 0.36 13.96
CA GLU A 174 -2.46 -1.03 14.05
C GLU A 174 -3.72 -1.20 13.20
N SER A 175 -4.04 -2.44 12.83
CA SER A 175 -5.21 -2.69 11.99
C SER A 175 -5.94 -3.98 12.34
N ALA A 176 -7.26 -3.95 12.15
CA ALA A 176 -8.14 -5.09 12.33
C ALA A 176 -9.11 -5.21 11.15
N ILE A 177 -9.60 -6.42 10.92
CA ILE A 177 -10.56 -6.75 9.84
C ILE A 177 -11.98 -6.96 10.35
N ASP A 178 -12.13 -7.08 11.67
CA ASP A 178 -13.38 -7.39 12.35
C ASP A 178 -13.33 -6.89 13.81
N ALA A 179 -14.45 -7.06 14.52
CA ALA A 179 -14.57 -6.69 15.92
C ALA A 179 -13.59 -7.46 16.81
N LYS A 180 -13.38 -8.76 16.56
CA LYS A 180 -12.54 -9.61 17.42
C LYS A 180 -11.08 -9.15 17.38
N GLY A 181 -10.56 -8.89 16.19
CA GLY A 181 -9.23 -8.35 15.98
C GLY A 181 -9.09 -6.96 16.60
N ALA A 182 -10.09 -6.09 16.41
CA ALA A 182 -10.06 -4.74 16.97
C ALA A 182 -9.98 -4.77 18.50
N PHE A 183 -10.85 -5.55 19.17
CA PHE A 183 -10.83 -5.66 20.63
C PHE A 183 -9.59 -6.38 21.16
N GLY A 184 -9.05 -7.38 20.46
CA GLY A 184 -7.79 -8.04 20.84
C GLY A 184 -6.60 -7.07 20.84
N ILE A 185 -6.56 -6.13 19.89
CA ILE A 185 -5.55 -5.05 19.88
C ILE A 185 -5.80 -4.08 21.05
N LEU A 186 -7.06 -3.67 21.26
CA LEU A 186 -7.45 -2.70 22.29
C LEU A 186 -7.29 -3.21 23.74
N GLU A 187 -7.10 -4.51 23.94
CA GLU A 187 -6.72 -5.08 25.23
C GLU A 187 -5.32 -4.62 25.67
N ASN A 188 -4.39 -4.52 24.73
CA ASN A 188 -2.97 -4.30 25.01
C ASN A 188 -2.45 -2.94 24.50
N TRP A 189 -3.20 -2.27 23.64
CA TRP A 189 -2.80 -1.01 23.03
C TRP A 189 -3.96 0.00 23.00
N LYS A 190 -3.70 1.22 23.48
CA LYS A 190 -4.68 2.31 23.47
C LYS A 190 -4.33 3.32 22.37
N PRO A 191 -5.03 3.33 21.23
CA PRO A 191 -4.81 4.33 20.18
C PRO A 191 -5.32 5.70 20.60
N ASP A 192 -4.82 6.74 19.95
CA ASP A 192 -5.29 8.12 20.08
C ASP A 192 -6.53 8.39 19.20
N ILE A 193 -6.78 7.57 18.17
CA ILE A 193 -7.96 7.65 17.30
C ILE A 193 -8.26 6.30 16.65
N ILE A 194 -9.53 6.06 16.33
CA ILE A 194 -9.99 4.87 15.59
C ILE A 194 -10.66 5.32 14.30
N LEU A 195 -10.24 4.74 13.17
CA LEU A 195 -10.93 4.82 11.89
C LEU A 195 -11.70 3.51 11.70
N LEU A 196 -13.03 3.58 11.60
CA LEU A 196 -13.91 2.40 11.68
C LEU A 196 -14.86 2.34 10.49
N ASP A 197 -14.85 1.24 9.73
CA ASP A 197 -15.95 0.90 8.83
C ASP A 197 -17.14 0.31 9.60
N LEU A 198 -18.34 0.62 9.12
CA LEU A 198 -19.60 0.04 9.59
C LEU A 198 -19.94 -1.27 8.88
N ILE A 199 -19.53 -1.42 7.63
CA ILE A 199 -19.80 -2.64 6.85
C ILE A 199 -18.62 -3.58 7.07
N LEU A 200 -18.75 -4.49 8.04
CA LEU A 200 -17.74 -5.50 8.36
C LEU A 200 -18.37 -6.90 8.33
N PRO A 201 -17.59 -7.96 8.05
CA PRO A 201 -18.08 -9.32 8.12
C PRO A 201 -18.43 -9.71 9.57
N GLY A 202 -19.61 -10.31 9.74
CA GLY A 202 -20.06 -10.91 11.00
C GLY A 202 -20.71 -9.97 12.00
N ILE A 203 -20.14 -8.78 12.26
CA ILE A 203 -20.66 -7.80 13.22
C ILE A 203 -20.83 -6.44 12.56
N ASP A 204 -21.95 -5.78 12.84
CA ASP A 204 -22.23 -4.39 12.43
C ASP A 204 -21.27 -3.44 13.15
N GLY A 205 -20.52 -2.59 12.41
CA GLY A 205 -19.58 -1.65 13.03
C GLY A 205 -20.25 -0.62 13.96
N PHE A 206 -21.58 -0.42 13.88
CA PHE A 206 -22.31 0.32 14.91
C PHE A 206 -22.22 -0.35 16.30
N GLU A 207 -22.16 -1.68 16.34
CA GLU A 207 -21.98 -2.43 17.58
C GLU A 207 -20.58 -2.23 18.16
N ILE A 208 -19.55 -2.24 17.29
CA ILE A 208 -18.17 -1.92 17.70
C ILE A 208 -18.13 -0.52 18.32
N LEU A 209 -18.68 0.49 17.64
CA LEU A 209 -18.77 1.85 18.17
C LEU A 209 -19.50 1.90 19.51
N SER A 210 -20.65 1.23 19.66
CA SER A 210 -21.39 1.21 20.91
C SER A 210 -20.59 0.59 22.06
N ARG A 211 -19.87 -0.51 21.81
CA ARG A 211 -19.02 -1.18 22.79
C ARG A 211 -17.84 -0.30 23.20
N LEU A 212 -17.17 0.35 22.23
CA LEU A 212 -16.09 1.31 22.50
C LEU A 212 -16.55 2.44 23.41
N LYS A 213 -17.75 3.00 23.18
CA LYS A 213 -18.28 4.11 23.98
C LYS A 213 -18.86 3.73 25.34
N LYS A 214 -19.08 2.44 25.58
CA LYS A 214 -19.49 1.91 26.89
C LYS A 214 -18.33 1.45 27.77
N ASP A 215 -17.16 1.16 27.19
CA ASP A 215 -15.95 0.83 27.95
C ASP A 215 -15.29 2.12 28.45
N GLU A 216 -15.26 2.34 29.77
CA GLU A 216 -14.67 3.53 30.40
C GLU A 216 -13.22 3.80 29.97
N ARG A 217 -12.45 2.76 29.64
CA ARG A 217 -11.06 2.91 29.21
C ARG A 217 -10.95 3.43 27.78
N LEU A 218 -11.95 3.16 26.93
CA LEU A 218 -11.94 3.39 25.49
C LEU A 218 -12.90 4.50 25.05
N ALA A 219 -13.88 4.86 25.86
CA ALA A 219 -14.95 5.79 25.50
C ALA A 219 -14.44 7.17 25.08
N SER A 220 -13.31 7.61 25.66
CA SER A 220 -12.66 8.88 25.35
C SER A 220 -11.96 8.89 23.98
N ILE A 221 -11.68 7.73 23.38
CA ILE A 221 -10.95 7.66 22.12
C ILE A 221 -11.88 8.16 21.00
N PRO A 222 -11.50 9.19 20.23
CA PRO A 222 -12.28 9.64 19.09
C PRO A 222 -12.40 8.53 18.04
N VAL A 223 -13.60 8.37 17.50
CA VAL A 223 -13.89 7.40 16.44
C VAL A 223 -14.39 8.16 15.22
N ILE A 224 -13.65 8.06 14.11
CA ILE A 224 -14.11 8.51 12.80
C ILE A 224 -14.74 7.30 12.11
N ILE A 225 -16.01 7.43 11.77
CA ILE A 225 -16.67 6.46 10.91
C ILE A 225 -16.28 6.74 9.47
N LEU A 226 -15.84 5.71 8.76
CA LEU A 226 -15.55 5.77 7.34
C LEU A 226 -16.25 4.61 6.66
N SER A 227 -17.38 4.86 5.99
CA SER A 227 -18.20 3.79 5.41
C SER A 227 -18.77 4.15 4.04
N ASN A 228 -19.19 3.14 3.28
CA ASN A 228 -19.99 3.34 2.07
C ASN A 228 -21.45 3.69 2.38
N LEU A 229 -21.90 3.46 3.62
CA LEU A 229 -23.20 3.98 4.08
C LEU A 229 -23.16 5.51 4.11
N GLY A 230 -24.24 6.15 3.68
CA GLY A 230 -24.34 7.61 3.63
C GLY A 230 -25.76 8.15 3.77
N GLU A 231 -26.72 7.30 4.11
CA GLU A 231 -28.07 7.77 4.40
C GLU A 231 -28.09 8.56 5.71
N LYS A 232 -28.94 9.58 5.78
CA LYS A 232 -29.07 10.43 6.97
C LYS A 232 -29.29 9.63 8.26
N LYS A 233 -30.08 8.54 8.19
CA LYS A 233 -30.36 7.65 9.34
C LYS A 233 -29.09 7.01 9.92
N ASP A 234 -28.14 6.64 9.06
CA ASP A 234 -26.91 5.94 9.46
C ASP A 234 -25.91 6.92 10.06
N ILE A 235 -25.83 8.12 9.48
CA ILE A 235 -25.05 9.24 10.02
C ILE A 235 -25.58 9.63 11.41
N ASP A 236 -26.89 9.88 11.52
CA ASP A 236 -27.53 10.26 12.78
C ASP A 236 -27.33 9.16 13.86
N ARG A 237 -27.41 7.89 13.47
CA ARG A 237 -27.14 6.75 14.37
C ARG A 237 -25.68 6.72 14.84
N ALA A 238 -24.70 6.90 13.95
CA ALA A 238 -23.30 6.92 14.32
C ALA A 238 -22.97 8.07 15.28
N MET A 239 -23.46 9.28 14.96
CA MET A 239 -23.22 10.47 15.78
C MET A 239 -23.87 10.34 17.16
N SER A 240 -25.11 9.84 17.24
CA SER A 240 -25.79 9.60 18.53
C SER A 240 -25.13 8.52 19.39
N LEU A 241 -24.45 7.55 18.77
CA LEU A 241 -23.62 6.56 19.46
C LEU A 241 -22.26 7.12 19.91
N GLY A 242 -21.92 8.35 19.56
CA GLY A 242 -20.70 9.03 20.00
C GLY A 242 -19.55 9.01 19.00
N ALA A 243 -19.81 8.75 17.71
CA ALA A 243 -18.80 9.00 16.68
C ALA A 243 -18.37 10.48 16.71
N GLN A 244 -17.06 10.72 16.57
CA GLN A 244 -16.50 12.06 16.48
C GLN A 244 -16.82 12.70 15.12
N GLU A 245 -16.84 11.88 14.08
CA GLU A 245 -17.07 12.29 12.69
C GLU A 245 -17.57 11.10 11.87
N PHE A 246 -18.30 11.38 10.79
CA PHE A 246 -18.76 10.39 9.82
C PHE A 246 -18.36 10.82 8.41
N MET A 247 -17.67 9.95 7.68
CA MET A 247 -17.18 10.17 6.33
C MET A 247 -17.74 9.08 5.40
N VAL A 248 -18.40 9.50 4.32
CA VAL A 248 -18.85 8.58 3.26
C VAL A 248 -17.69 8.34 2.31
N LYS A 249 -17.13 7.13 2.28
CA LYS A 249 -15.88 6.78 1.55
C LYS A 249 -15.80 7.35 0.13
N VAL A 250 -16.88 7.23 -0.64
CA VAL A 250 -16.93 7.67 -2.05
C VAL A 250 -16.86 9.19 -2.24
N ASN A 251 -17.08 9.97 -1.19
CA ASN A 251 -17.06 11.44 -1.24
C ASN A 251 -15.69 12.03 -0.90
N PHE A 252 -14.72 11.21 -0.51
CA PHE A 252 -13.41 11.67 -0.07
C PHE A 252 -12.32 10.90 -0.80
N ASN A 253 -11.26 11.61 -1.17
CA ASN A 253 -10.02 10.96 -1.54
C ASN A 253 -9.20 10.61 -0.28
N LEU A 254 -8.14 9.83 -0.47
CA LEU A 254 -7.29 9.37 0.61
C LEU A 254 -6.63 10.51 1.39
N GLU A 255 -6.11 11.54 0.72
CA GLU A 255 -5.44 12.67 1.37
C GLU A 255 -6.39 13.47 2.26
N GLU A 256 -7.64 13.63 1.84
CA GLU A 256 -8.69 14.24 2.63
C GLU A 256 -8.97 13.41 3.90
N ILE A 257 -9.12 12.09 3.79
CA ILE A 257 -9.33 11.22 4.95
C ILE A 257 -8.17 11.35 5.95
N ILE A 258 -6.92 11.32 5.48
CA ILE A 258 -5.74 11.46 6.34
C ILE A 258 -5.72 12.84 7.01
N SER A 259 -6.06 13.90 6.28
CA SER A 259 -6.15 15.26 6.82
C SER A 259 -7.19 15.36 7.93
N HIS A 260 -8.33 14.69 7.80
CA HIS A 260 -9.36 14.63 8.83
C HIS A 260 -8.87 13.88 10.08
N VAL A 261 -8.20 12.73 9.92
CA VAL A 261 -7.57 12.00 11.03
C VAL A 261 -6.58 12.90 11.79
N GLN A 262 -5.69 13.59 11.08
CA GLN A 262 -4.70 14.48 11.69
C GLN A 262 -5.35 15.69 12.40
N ARG A 263 -6.40 16.27 11.81
CA ARG A 263 -7.17 17.37 12.43
C ARG A 263 -7.82 16.94 13.74
N VAL A 264 -8.48 15.77 13.76
CA VAL A 264 -9.09 15.23 14.98
C VAL A 264 -8.02 14.96 16.03
N LEU A 265 -6.91 14.30 15.65
CA LEU A 265 -5.78 14.06 16.56
C LEU A 265 -5.22 15.35 17.15
N SER A 266 -5.18 16.44 16.39
CA SER A 266 -4.67 17.75 16.85
C SER A 266 -5.63 18.43 17.84
N ASN A 267 -6.93 18.23 17.70
CA ASN A 267 -7.95 18.85 18.55
C ASN A 267 -8.09 18.19 19.94
N VAL A 268 -7.61 16.96 20.11
CA VAL A 268 -7.59 16.26 21.42
C VAL A 268 -6.58 16.88 22.41
N GLN A 269 -5.74 17.84 21.98
CA GLN A 269 -4.73 18.51 22.80
C GLN A 269 -5.21 19.77 23.56
N LYS A 270 -6.47 20.15 23.46
CA LYS A 270 -7.03 21.31 24.18
C LYS A 270 -7.99 20.92 25.29
#